data_AF-A0A1D6KIN2-F1
#
_entry.id   AF-A0A1D6KIN2-F1
#
_cell.length_a   1.000
_cell.length_b   1.000
_cell.length_c   1.000
_cell.angle_alpha   90.00
_cell.angle_beta   90.00
_cell.angle_gamma   90.00
#
_symmetry.space_group_name_H-M   'P 1'
#
loop_
_entity.id
_entity.type
_entity.pdbx_description
1 polymer ?
#
loop_
_entity_poly.entity_id
_entity_poly.type
_entity_poly.pdbx_seq_one_letter_code
_entity_poly.pdbx_strand_id
1 'polypeptide(L)'
;MVPCAQQPQLPTAPPFHTFRQAGRRVIPLPRLHRRSRRTIATMASASGSPNPVVLGCGGISVDYLAAVASFPNPDDKIRSLALKVQGGGNTGNALTAAARLGLRPRIISKVANDAQGRSILSELQTDGVDTSYILVAENGNSPFTYIIVDEQTKTRTCIHTPGSPPMVPEELTKANLSSALDGVDIVYFDVRLHDIALLVAEEASQRKIPILIDAERKREGLDELLNFASYVVCSAKFPQAWTGASSIPVALVSMLSRLPNIKFVIVTLGEKGCLMLERSSTDASEAGEIDAEALFESLEKSIDQSSTIPKCVASKV
;
A
#
# COMPACT_ATOMS: atom_id res chain seq x y z
N MET A 1 66.05 1.62 -12.97
CA MET A 1 66.20 2.50 -14.13
C MET A 1 65.48 1.84 -15.31
N VAL A 2 64.28 2.35 -15.67
CA VAL A 2 63.52 2.26 -16.95
C VAL A 2 63.03 0.86 -17.42
N PRO A 3 61.85 0.68 -18.09
CA PRO A 3 60.76 1.62 -18.40
C PRO A 3 59.34 1.24 -17.95
N CYS A 4 58.51 2.28 -17.97
CA CYS A 4 57.06 2.33 -17.92
C CYS A 4 56.43 1.78 -19.23
N ALA A 5 55.41 0.91 -19.12
CA ALA A 5 54.67 0.38 -20.27
C ALA A 5 53.44 1.23 -20.58
N GLN A 6 53.29 1.59 -21.86
CA GLN A 6 52.29 2.47 -22.44
C GLN A 6 50.89 1.84 -22.47
N GLN A 7 49.85 2.65 -22.21
CA GLN A 7 48.45 2.33 -22.48
C GLN A 7 48.16 2.37 -23.99
N PRO A 8 47.29 1.49 -24.52
CA PRO A 8 46.86 1.56 -25.91
C PRO A 8 45.82 2.67 -26.14
N GLN A 9 46.05 3.49 -27.17
CA GLN A 9 45.12 4.51 -27.67
C GLN A 9 43.96 3.86 -28.44
N LEU A 10 42.73 4.27 -28.12
CA LEU A 10 41.52 3.98 -28.91
C LEU A 10 41.46 4.88 -30.16
N PRO A 11 40.97 4.39 -31.31
CA PRO A 11 40.88 5.18 -32.53
C PRO A 11 39.77 6.25 -32.43
N THR A 12 40.06 7.42 -32.97
CA THR A 12 39.15 8.57 -33.10
C THR A 12 38.06 8.32 -34.13
N ALA A 13 36.82 8.70 -33.81
CA ALA A 13 35.66 8.60 -34.70
C ALA A 13 35.71 9.67 -35.83
N PRO A 14 35.26 9.36 -37.05
CA PRO A 14 35.19 10.34 -38.15
C PRO A 14 33.97 11.28 -38.01
N PRO A 15 33.96 12.44 -38.68
CA PRO A 15 32.95 13.47 -38.49
C PRO A 15 31.61 13.13 -39.15
N PHE A 16 30.53 13.62 -38.54
CA PHE A 16 29.14 13.46 -38.99
C PHE A 16 28.89 14.08 -40.37
N HIS A 17 28.53 13.24 -41.35
CA HIS A 17 27.89 13.69 -42.59
C HIS A 17 26.39 13.89 -42.38
N THR A 18 25.91 15.10 -42.62
CA THR A 18 24.50 15.48 -42.71
C THR A 18 23.82 14.80 -43.90
N PHE A 19 22.90 13.86 -43.63
CA PHE A 19 21.98 13.33 -44.64
C PHE A 19 20.69 14.16 -44.70
N ARG A 20 20.43 14.70 -45.89
CA ARG A 20 19.19 15.39 -46.28
C ARG A 20 17.99 14.46 -46.13
N GLN A 21 16.93 14.96 -45.48
CA GLN A 21 15.61 14.33 -45.45
C GLN A 21 14.96 14.35 -46.84
N ALA A 22 14.63 13.17 -47.37
CA ALA A 22 13.67 13.00 -48.46
C ALA A 22 12.28 12.73 -47.85
N GLY A 23 11.30 13.50 -48.30
CA GLY A 23 9.95 13.54 -47.74
C GLY A 23 9.22 12.18 -47.73
N ARG A 24 8.65 11.84 -46.58
CA ARG A 24 7.60 10.82 -46.45
C ARG A 24 6.29 11.52 -46.09
N ARG A 25 5.28 11.24 -46.90
CA ARG A 25 3.88 11.65 -46.72
C ARG A 25 3.41 11.25 -45.31
N VAL A 26 2.96 12.24 -44.54
CA VAL A 26 2.28 12.05 -43.25
C VAL A 26 0.87 11.52 -43.56
N ILE A 27 0.61 10.26 -43.19
CA ILE A 27 -0.74 9.69 -43.14
C ILE A 27 -1.35 10.18 -41.81
N PRO A 28 -2.53 10.83 -41.79
CA PRO A 28 -3.11 11.30 -40.54
C PRO A 28 -3.56 10.09 -39.69
N LEU A 29 -3.05 9.99 -38.47
CA LEU A 29 -3.56 9.06 -37.46
C LEU A 29 -5.02 9.41 -37.13
N PRO A 30 -5.91 8.41 -36.94
CA PRO A 30 -7.29 8.67 -36.57
C PRO A 30 -7.33 9.36 -35.20
N ARG A 31 -8.12 10.43 -35.11
CA ARG A 31 -8.40 11.16 -33.87
C ARG A 31 -8.97 10.19 -32.84
N LEU A 32 -8.11 9.73 -31.92
CA LEU A 32 -8.54 9.03 -30.72
C LEU A 32 -9.50 9.94 -29.96
N HIS A 33 -10.74 9.50 -29.86
CA HIS A 33 -11.77 10.15 -29.07
C HIS A 33 -11.22 10.37 -27.66
N ARG A 34 -11.09 11.64 -27.29
CA ARG A 34 -10.83 12.09 -25.93
C ARG A 34 -11.96 11.56 -25.07
N ARG A 35 -11.79 10.38 -24.45
CA ARG A 35 -12.71 9.87 -23.44
C ARG A 35 -12.78 10.94 -22.36
N SER A 36 -13.94 11.57 -22.28
CA SER A 36 -14.33 12.46 -21.19
C SER A 36 -13.89 11.81 -19.87
N ARG A 37 -13.04 12.50 -19.12
CA ARG A 37 -12.83 12.18 -17.70
C ARG A 37 -14.22 12.28 -17.07
N ARG A 38 -14.83 11.15 -16.74
CA ARG A 38 -15.96 11.14 -15.82
C ARG A 38 -15.40 11.67 -14.51
N THR A 39 -15.64 12.94 -14.23
CA THR A 39 -15.57 13.53 -12.91
C THR A 39 -16.43 12.62 -12.03
N ILE A 40 -15.80 11.84 -11.14
CA ILE A 40 -16.53 11.26 -10.04
C ILE A 40 -17.04 12.46 -9.26
N ALA A 41 -18.35 12.68 -9.32
CA ALA A 41 -19.00 13.74 -8.59
C ALA A 41 -18.60 13.57 -7.11
N THR A 42 -17.90 14.57 -6.59
CA THR A 42 -17.63 14.69 -5.17
C THR A 42 -18.98 14.69 -4.48
N MET A 43 -19.33 13.60 -3.80
CA MET A 43 -20.36 13.67 -2.77
C MET A 43 -19.75 14.46 -1.63
N ALA A 44 -19.78 15.79 -1.76
CA ALA A 44 -19.56 16.67 -0.63
C ALA A 44 -20.65 16.34 0.38
N SER A 45 -20.29 15.67 1.48
CA SER A 45 -21.21 15.50 2.59
C SER A 45 -21.48 16.87 3.18
N ALA A 46 -22.75 17.26 3.14
CA ALA A 46 -23.26 18.33 3.97
C ALA A 46 -23.22 17.89 5.44
N SER A 47 -22.11 18.16 6.13
CA SER A 47 -22.04 18.19 7.60
C SER A 47 -20.91 19.14 8.02
N GLY A 48 -21.19 20.05 8.95
CA GLY A 48 -20.26 21.09 9.42
C GLY A 48 -19.08 20.58 10.26
N SER A 49 -18.80 19.28 10.26
CA SER A 49 -17.64 18.68 10.91
C SER A 49 -16.46 18.68 9.93
N PRO A 50 -15.24 19.05 10.36
CA PRO A 50 -14.06 18.93 9.51
C PRO A 50 -13.87 17.47 9.08
N ASN A 51 -13.42 17.23 7.84
CA ASN A 51 -13.18 15.88 7.34
C ASN A 51 -12.16 15.15 8.24
N PRO A 52 -12.35 13.83 8.52
CA PRO A 52 -11.45 13.10 9.39
C PRO A 52 -9.99 13.11 8.91
N VAL A 53 -9.06 13.17 9.86
CA VAL A 53 -7.61 13.11 9.64
C VAL A 53 -7.13 11.68 9.83
N VAL A 54 -6.44 11.16 8.81
CA VAL A 54 -5.81 9.83 8.84
C VAL A 54 -4.30 10.01 8.87
N LEU A 55 -3.61 9.49 9.87
CA LEU A 55 -2.15 9.45 9.87
C LEU A 55 -1.68 8.07 9.43
N GLY A 56 -0.95 7.96 8.32
CA GLY A 56 -0.27 6.73 7.96
C GLY A 56 1.19 6.76 8.36
N CYS A 57 1.72 5.62 8.79
CA CYS A 57 3.15 5.41 8.95
C CYS A 57 3.55 4.11 8.27
N GLY A 58 4.43 4.19 7.28
CA GLY A 58 4.85 3.00 6.54
C GLY A 58 5.42 3.29 5.16
N GLY A 59 5.24 2.31 4.27
CA GLY A 59 5.92 2.26 2.98
C GLY A 59 5.34 3.18 1.92
N ILE A 60 6.24 3.92 1.27
CA ILE A 60 6.03 4.65 0.01
C ILE A 60 7.08 4.20 -0.99
N SER A 61 6.73 4.15 -2.27
CA SER A 61 7.69 3.79 -3.33
C SER A 61 7.33 4.43 -4.67
N VAL A 62 8.28 4.42 -5.60
CA VAL A 62 7.98 4.46 -7.03
C VAL A 62 7.89 3.03 -7.56
N ASP A 63 6.82 2.72 -8.29
CA ASP A 63 6.65 1.42 -8.92
C ASP A 63 6.92 1.53 -10.43
N TYR A 64 7.81 0.67 -10.92
CA TYR A 64 8.14 0.47 -12.34
C TYR A 64 7.42 -0.77 -12.85
N LEU A 65 6.24 -0.59 -13.45
CA LEU A 65 5.39 -1.66 -13.93
C LEU A 65 5.72 -2.00 -15.39
N ALA A 66 6.33 -3.15 -15.61
CA ALA A 66 6.59 -3.70 -16.94
C ALA A 66 5.58 -4.81 -17.24
N ALA A 67 4.67 -4.57 -18.20
CA ALA A 67 3.81 -5.62 -18.72
C ALA A 67 4.58 -6.48 -19.72
N VAL A 68 4.49 -7.80 -19.61
CA VAL A 68 5.16 -8.79 -20.47
C VAL A 68 4.16 -9.82 -20.97
N ALA A 69 4.44 -10.43 -22.12
CA ALA A 69 3.56 -11.45 -22.70
C ALA A 69 3.47 -12.70 -21.81
N SER A 70 4.61 -13.10 -21.25
CA SER A 70 4.78 -14.17 -20.27
C SER A 70 6.01 -13.87 -19.41
N PHE A 71 6.13 -14.47 -18.23
CA PHE A 71 7.37 -14.35 -17.47
C PHE A 71 8.59 -14.87 -18.25
N PRO A 72 9.74 -14.18 -18.14
CA PRO A 72 10.99 -14.69 -18.68
C PRO A 72 11.48 -15.88 -17.84
N ASN A 73 12.17 -16.82 -18.47
CA ASN A 73 13.00 -17.78 -17.75
C ASN A 73 14.28 -17.09 -17.25
N PRO A 74 15.01 -17.70 -16.29
CA PRO A 74 16.35 -17.23 -15.96
C PRO A 74 17.22 -17.11 -17.22
N ASP A 75 17.93 -15.98 -17.35
CA ASP A 75 18.79 -15.61 -18.49
C ASP A 75 18.08 -15.21 -19.80
N ASP A 76 16.72 -15.20 -19.83
CA ASP A 76 15.99 -14.71 -20.99
C ASP A 76 16.10 -13.18 -21.14
N LYS A 77 16.23 -12.72 -22.38
CA LYS A 77 16.13 -11.31 -22.74
C LYS A 77 14.84 -11.06 -23.52
N ILE A 78 13.82 -10.55 -22.84
CA ILE A 78 12.51 -10.26 -23.44
C ILE A 78 12.26 -8.76 -23.60
N ARG A 79 11.25 -8.42 -24.41
CA ARG A 79 10.75 -7.04 -24.55
C ARG A 79 9.47 -6.88 -23.73
N SER A 80 9.34 -5.77 -23.00
CA SER A 80 8.06 -5.40 -22.39
C SER A 80 7.05 -4.95 -23.46
N LEU A 81 5.78 -5.23 -23.19
CA LEU A 81 4.64 -4.74 -23.96
C LEU A 81 4.34 -3.28 -23.63
N ALA A 82 4.48 -2.91 -22.36
CA ALA A 82 4.28 -1.55 -21.87
C ALA A 82 5.12 -1.31 -20.62
N LEU A 83 5.46 -0.03 -20.37
CA LEU A 83 6.04 0.46 -19.12
C LEU A 83 5.12 1.53 -18.54
N LYS A 84 4.81 1.44 -17.26
CA LYS A 84 4.17 2.49 -16.48
C LYS A 84 4.98 2.77 -15.22
N VAL A 85 5.19 4.04 -14.92
CA VAL A 85 5.84 4.50 -13.68
C VAL A 85 4.82 5.31 -12.90
N GLN A 86 4.65 4.99 -11.62
CA GLN A 86 3.67 5.64 -10.73
C GLN A 86 4.09 5.48 -9.26
N GLY A 87 3.42 6.21 -8.37
CA GLY A 87 3.52 5.98 -6.93
C GLY A 87 3.03 4.58 -6.53
N GLY A 88 3.59 4.11 -5.43
CA GLY A 88 3.32 2.83 -4.80
C GLY A 88 3.60 2.84 -3.30
N GLY A 89 3.74 1.65 -2.75
CA GLY A 89 3.81 1.43 -1.30
C GLY A 89 2.42 1.38 -0.69
N ASN A 90 2.20 0.47 0.27
CA ASN A 90 0.89 0.20 0.82
C ASN A 90 0.32 1.44 1.53
N THR A 91 1.11 2.10 2.37
CA THR A 91 0.72 3.36 3.02
C THR A 91 0.48 4.47 2.01
N GLY A 92 1.37 4.64 1.01
CA GLY A 92 1.16 5.61 -0.07
C GLY A 92 -0.18 5.40 -0.79
N ASN A 93 -0.46 4.17 -1.20
CA ASN A 93 -1.71 3.80 -1.88
C ASN A 93 -2.94 4.01 -0.99
N ALA A 94 -2.88 3.59 0.27
CA ALA A 94 -3.98 3.71 1.22
C ALA A 94 -4.35 5.18 1.49
N LEU A 95 -3.34 6.04 1.69
CA LEU A 95 -3.55 7.46 1.95
C LEU A 95 -3.98 8.23 0.70
N THR A 96 -3.47 7.90 -0.48
CA THR A 96 -3.99 8.44 -1.74
C THR A 96 -5.47 8.07 -1.92
N ALA A 97 -5.86 6.83 -1.59
CA ALA A 97 -7.27 6.44 -1.62
C ALA A 97 -8.11 7.23 -0.59
N ALA A 98 -7.62 7.39 0.64
CA ALA A 98 -8.26 8.19 1.68
C ALA A 98 -8.48 9.64 1.24
N ALA A 99 -7.47 10.29 0.63
CA ALA A 99 -7.60 11.64 0.11
C ALA A 99 -8.68 11.75 -0.97
N ARG A 100 -8.69 10.80 -1.92
CA ARG A 100 -9.68 10.74 -3.02
C ARG A 100 -11.10 10.47 -2.52
N LEU A 101 -11.25 9.85 -1.34
CA LEU A 101 -12.53 9.68 -0.64
C LEU A 101 -12.94 10.91 0.19
N GLY A 102 -12.13 11.98 0.19
CA GLY A 102 -12.42 13.24 0.88
C GLY A 102 -11.85 13.35 2.29
N LEU A 103 -11.05 12.39 2.76
CA LEU A 103 -10.37 12.47 4.06
C LEU A 103 -9.13 13.38 3.97
N ARG A 104 -8.52 13.67 5.12
CA ARG A 104 -7.31 14.50 5.23
C ARG A 104 -6.11 13.67 5.68
N PRO A 105 -5.45 12.94 4.77
CA PRO A 105 -4.34 12.08 5.16
C PRO A 105 -3.04 12.85 5.39
N ARG A 106 -2.27 12.39 6.37
CA ARG A 106 -0.89 12.77 6.67
C ARG A 106 -0.03 11.52 6.64
N ILE A 107 1.26 11.66 6.37
CA ILE A 107 2.15 10.51 6.28
C ILE A 107 3.50 10.74 6.97
N ILE A 108 3.89 9.77 7.80
CA ILE A 108 5.25 9.61 8.33
C ILE A 108 5.94 8.55 7.48
N SER A 109 7.03 8.94 6.81
CA SER A 109 7.88 8.04 6.04
C SER A 109 9.21 8.73 5.71
N LYS A 110 10.04 8.10 4.89
CA LYS A 110 11.34 8.64 4.47
C LYS A 110 11.63 8.38 2.99
N VAL A 111 12.17 9.39 2.34
CA VAL A 111 12.70 9.34 0.97
C VAL A 111 14.12 9.91 0.95
N ALA A 112 14.82 9.80 -0.17
CA ALA A 112 16.06 10.52 -0.42
C ALA A 112 15.83 11.71 -1.37
N ASN A 113 16.80 12.63 -1.43
CA ASN A 113 16.80 13.76 -2.36
C ASN A 113 17.16 13.35 -3.81
N ASP A 114 16.52 12.29 -4.30
CA ASP A 114 16.71 11.76 -5.64
C ASP A 114 15.46 12.01 -6.52
N ALA A 115 15.52 11.55 -7.77
CA ALA A 115 14.41 11.73 -8.70
C ALA A 115 13.15 10.97 -8.25
N GLN A 116 13.32 9.78 -7.66
CA GLN A 116 12.24 8.96 -7.16
C GLN A 116 11.54 9.66 -5.97
N GLY A 117 12.29 10.19 -5.02
CA GLY A 117 11.77 10.88 -3.84
C GLY A 117 10.99 12.13 -4.20
N ARG A 118 11.52 12.94 -5.13
CA ARG A 118 10.77 14.09 -5.68
C ARG A 118 9.48 13.67 -6.38
N SER A 119 9.49 12.55 -7.11
CA SER A 119 8.29 12.02 -7.76
C SER A 119 7.24 11.56 -6.74
N ILE A 120 7.66 10.84 -5.69
CA ILE A 120 6.77 10.36 -4.62
C ILE A 120 6.11 11.54 -3.92
N LEU A 121 6.90 12.53 -3.49
CA LEU A 121 6.40 13.72 -2.80
C LEU A 121 5.40 14.48 -3.68
N SER A 122 5.74 14.73 -4.95
CA SER A 122 4.88 15.45 -5.88
C SER A 122 3.55 14.72 -6.14
N GLU A 123 3.55 13.39 -6.25
CA GLU A 123 2.34 12.61 -6.48
C GLU A 123 1.42 12.62 -5.26
N LEU A 124 1.97 12.35 -4.07
CA LEU A 124 1.22 12.41 -2.80
C LEU A 124 0.58 13.78 -2.57
N GLN A 125 1.34 14.86 -2.79
CA GLN A 125 0.84 16.24 -2.67
C GLN A 125 -0.27 16.53 -3.68
N THR A 126 -0.12 16.06 -4.91
CA THR A 126 -1.15 16.24 -5.97
C THR A 126 -2.45 15.53 -5.62
N ASP A 127 -2.37 14.38 -4.96
CA ASP A 127 -3.54 13.64 -4.47
C ASP A 127 -4.12 14.21 -3.16
N GLY A 128 -3.48 15.22 -2.55
CA GLY A 128 -3.98 15.87 -1.33
C GLY A 128 -3.48 15.24 -0.02
N VAL A 129 -2.40 14.47 -0.06
CA VAL A 129 -1.75 13.92 1.14
C VAL A 129 -0.76 14.95 1.69
N ASP A 130 -0.85 15.23 2.99
CA ASP A 130 0.09 16.09 3.70
C ASP A 130 1.42 15.36 3.94
N THR A 131 2.45 15.80 3.22
CA THR A 131 3.80 15.24 3.25
C THR A 131 4.74 15.94 4.22
N SER A 132 4.25 16.84 5.09
CA SER A 132 5.09 17.64 5.99
C SER A 132 5.91 16.81 6.99
N TYR A 133 5.54 15.55 7.19
CA TYR A 133 6.19 14.60 8.09
C TYR A 133 7.00 13.52 7.36
N ILE A 134 7.21 13.66 6.04
CA ILE A 134 8.17 12.82 5.31
C ILE A 134 9.58 13.41 5.49
N LEU A 135 10.50 12.59 5.96
CA LEU A 135 11.91 12.94 6.02
C LEU A 135 12.56 12.79 4.64
N VAL A 136 13.45 13.71 4.30
CA VAL A 136 14.24 13.68 3.07
C VAL A 136 15.72 13.56 3.43
N ALA A 137 16.32 12.41 3.14
CA ALA A 137 17.75 12.22 3.30
C ALA A 137 18.50 12.93 2.15
N GLU A 138 19.57 13.67 2.47
CA GLU A 138 20.37 14.38 1.45
C GLU A 138 21.03 13.43 0.42
N ASN A 139 21.40 12.23 0.87
CA ASN A 139 22.08 11.22 0.06
C ASN A 139 21.33 9.88 0.11
N GLY A 140 21.65 9.01 -0.84
CA GLY A 140 21.12 7.64 -0.91
C GLY A 140 20.06 7.49 -1.99
N ASN A 141 19.08 6.61 -1.75
CA ASN A 141 18.01 6.32 -2.70
C ASN A 141 16.64 6.24 -2.01
N SER A 142 15.61 6.68 -2.69
CA SER A 142 14.23 6.46 -2.30
C SER A 142 13.81 5.01 -2.62
N PRO A 143 12.78 4.48 -1.95
CA PRO A 143 12.29 3.14 -2.25
C PRO A 143 11.66 3.05 -3.64
N PHE A 144 11.91 1.96 -4.34
CA PHE A 144 11.23 1.66 -5.60
C PHE A 144 11.02 0.17 -5.80
N THR A 145 10.09 -0.20 -6.68
CA THR A 145 9.75 -1.60 -6.95
C THR A 145 9.67 -1.84 -8.45
N TYR A 146 10.38 -2.85 -8.94
CA TYR A 146 10.10 -3.41 -10.27
C TYR A 146 8.93 -4.37 -10.18
N ILE A 147 7.91 -4.16 -10.99
CA ILE A 147 6.72 -5.00 -11.02
C ILE A 147 6.59 -5.56 -12.42
N ILE A 148 6.81 -6.86 -12.57
CA ILE A 148 6.61 -7.57 -13.83
C ILE A 148 5.18 -8.11 -13.82
N VAL A 149 4.36 -7.63 -14.74
CA VAL A 149 2.96 -8.07 -14.90
C VAL A 149 2.89 -9.03 -16.08
N ASP A 150 2.50 -10.26 -15.80
CA ASP A 150 2.38 -11.33 -16.80
C ASP A 150 0.95 -11.37 -17.36
N GLU A 151 0.80 -11.07 -18.66
CA GLU A 151 -0.49 -11.10 -19.35
C GLU A 151 -1.03 -12.52 -19.58
N GLN A 152 -0.18 -13.55 -19.61
CA GLN A 152 -0.60 -14.94 -19.77
C GLN A 152 -1.20 -15.49 -18.48
N THR A 153 -0.49 -15.35 -17.36
CA THR A 153 -0.92 -15.90 -16.07
C THR A 153 -1.81 -14.94 -15.26
N LYS A 154 -1.89 -13.67 -15.65
CA LYS A 154 -2.57 -12.59 -14.90
C LYS A 154 -2.04 -12.43 -13.47
N THR A 155 -0.77 -12.75 -13.27
CA THR A 155 -0.08 -12.57 -12.00
C THR A 155 0.99 -11.49 -12.10
N ARG A 156 1.61 -11.14 -10.96
CA ARG A 156 2.70 -10.18 -10.91
C ARG A 156 3.82 -10.67 -10.00
N THR A 157 5.04 -10.30 -10.34
CA THR A 157 6.23 -10.48 -9.51
C THR A 157 6.80 -9.11 -9.16
N CYS A 158 7.07 -8.88 -7.87
CA CYS A 158 7.56 -7.60 -7.35
C CYS A 158 8.98 -7.77 -6.80
N ILE A 159 9.92 -6.99 -7.32
CA ILE A 159 11.31 -6.93 -6.85
C ILE A 159 11.51 -5.54 -6.24
N HIS A 160 11.62 -5.50 -4.92
CA HIS A 160 11.64 -4.24 -4.16
C HIS A 160 13.06 -3.85 -3.77
N THR A 161 13.40 -2.57 -3.98
CA THR A 161 14.59 -1.94 -3.46
C THR A 161 14.20 -0.99 -2.33
N PRO A 162 14.64 -1.25 -1.08
CA PRO A 162 14.33 -0.37 0.04
C PRO A 162 15.03 0.99 -0.11
N GLY A 163 14.48 1.99 0.56
CA GLY A 163 15.14 3.29 0.69
C GLY A 163 16.39 3.20 1.56
N SER A 164 17.40 4.00 1.24
CA SER A 164 18.64 4.11 2.00
C SER A 164 19.05 5.59 2.11
N PRO A 165 19.48 6.06 3.30
CA PRO A 165 19.51 5.34 4.57
C PRO A 165 18.10 5.03 5.10
N PRO A 166 17.90 3.95 5.88
CA PRO A 166 16.62 3.68 6.51
C PRO A 166 16.22 4.83 7.45
N MET A 167 14.93 4.94 7.74
CA MET A 167 14.45 5.84 8.78
C MET A 167 14.76 5.21 10.14
N VAL A 168 15.37 5.98 11.04
CA VAL A 168 15.70 5.51 12.39
C VAL A 168 14.89 6.28 13.45
N PRO A 169 14.57 5.66 14.60
CA PRO A 169 13.81 6.27 15.69
C PRO A 169 14.21 7.70 16.06
N GLU A 170 15.51 7.98 16.08
CA GLU A 170 16.07 9.25 16.53
C GLU A 170 15.73 10.43 15.61
N GLU A 171 15.41 10.15 14.34
CA GLU A 171 15.02 11.18 13.38
C GLU A 171 13.57 11.67 13.59
N LEU A 172 12.74 10.88 14.30
CA LEU A 172 11.38 11.25 14.65
C LEU A 172 11.35 11.92 16.03
N THR A 173 11.57 13.24 16.05
CA THR A 173 11.54 14.00 17.31
C THR A 173 10.17 13.95 17.99
N LYS A 174 10.14 14.03 19.32
CA LYS A 174 8.88 14.11 20.11
C LYS A 174 7.96 15.23 19.65
N ALA A 175 8.52 16.38 19.25
CA ALA A 175 7.74 17.50 18.74
C ALA A 175 7.08 17.17 17.39
N ASN A 176 7.84 16.59 16.45
CA ASN A 176 7.32 16.18 15.15
C ASN A 176 6.25 15.10 15.29
N LEU A 177 6.49 14.08 16.13
CA LEU A 177 5.51 13.02 16.41
C LEU A 177 4.23 13.61 17.02
N SER A 178 4.39 14.49 18.01
CA SER A 178 3.24 15.13 18.66
C SER A 178 2.40 15.96 17.69
N SER A 179 3.06 16.72 16.82
CA SER A 179 2.43 17.52 15.78
C SER A 179 1.75 16.64 14.72
N ALA A 180 2.37 15.54 14.30
CA ALA A 180 1.80 14.61 13.33
C ALA A 180 0.46 14.02 13.81
N LEU A 181 0.39 13.70 15.11
CA LEU A 181 -0.78 13.13 15.78
C LEU A 181 -1.83 14.15 16.23
N ASP A 182 -1.59 15.46 16.05
CA ASP A 182 -2.54 16.49 16.48
C ASP A 182 -3.84 16.47 15.65
N GLY A 183 -4.97 16.31 16.32
CA GLY A 183 -6.28 16.19 15.70
C GLY A 183 -6.44 14.98 14.77
N VAL A 184 -5.66 13.91 14.96
CA VAL A 184 -5.78 12.66 14.19
C VAL A 184 -6.94 11.81 14.70
N ASP A 185 -7.78 11.34 13.78
CA ASP A 185 -8.94 10.49 14.09
C ASP A 185 -8.61 9.00 14.03
N ILE A 186 -7.62 8.60 13.24
CA ILE A 186 -7.17 7.21 13.10
C ILE A 186 -5.73 7.13 12.59
N VAL A 187 -4.96 6.16 13.09
CA VAL A 187 -3.63 5.83 12.58
C VAL A 187 -3.67 4.55 11.74
N TYR A 188 -2.99 4.54 10.60
CA TYR A 188 -2.86 3.40 9.68
C TYR A 188 -1.41 2.93 9.60
N PHE A 189 -1.21 1.60 9.66
CA PHE A 189 0.09 0.96 9.48
C PHE A 189 0.03 -0.18 8.45
N ASP A 190 1.04 -0.25 7.57
CA ASP A 190 1.26 -1.38 6.64
C ASP A 190 2.39 -2.33 7.09
N VAL A 191 2.85 -2.17 8.34
CA VAL A 191 3.90 -2.96 8.98
C VAL A 191 5.30 -2.72 8.36
N ARG A 192 5.48 -1.68 7.53
CA ARG A 192 6.82 -1.17 7.19
C ARG A 192 7.30 -0.17 8.23
N LEU A 193 8.61 0.07 8.23
CA LEU A 193 9.26 0.98 9.18
C LEU A 193 8.89 0.60 10.62
N HIS A 194 8.98 -0.69 10.98
CA HIS A 194 8.34 -1.21 12.19
C HIS A 194 8.82 -0.52 13.47
N ASP A 195 10.10 -0.15 13.57
CA ASP A 195 10.61 0.64 14.71
C ASP A 195 9.91 1.99 14.85
N ILE A 196 9.69 2.68 13.72
CA ILE A 196 8.98 3.97 13.68
C ILE A 196 7.49 3.77 13.96
N ALA A 197 6.91 2.72 13.37
CA ALA A 197 5.51 2.39 13.54
C ALA A 197 5.18 2.12 15.01
N LEU A 198 6.06 1.44 15.75
CA LEU A 198 5.90 1.17 17.17
C LEU A 198 5.88 2.46 18.01
N LEU A 199 6.81 3.39 17.74
CA LEU A 199 6.82 4.71 18.41
C LEU A 199 5.52 5.49 18.16
N VAL A 200 5.03 5.47 16.90
CA VAL A 200 3.76 6.13 16.54
C VAL A 200 2.58 5.42 17.21
N ALA A 201 2.57 4.09 17.27
CA ALA A 201 1.51 3.31 17.89
C ALA A 201 1.43 3.52 19.40
N GLU A 202 2.57 3.61 20.08
CA GLU A 202 2.65 3.93 21.51
C GLU A 202 2.05 5.30 21.82
N GLU A 203 2.47 6.35 21.11
CA GLU A 203 1.95 7.70 21.31
C GLU A 203 0.46 7.81 20.94
N ALA A 204 0.05 7.17 19.83
CA ALA A 204 -1.36 7.13 19.42
C ALA A 204 -2.23 6.43 20.47
N SER A 205 -1.75 5.32 21.04
CA SER A 205 -2.42 4.59 22.11
C SER A 205 -2.55 5.43 23.39
N GLN A 206 -1.49 6.15 23.79
CA GLN A 206 -1.55 7.08 24.92
C GLN A 206 -2.62 8.18 24.72
N ARG A 207 -2.79 8.63 23.48
CA ARG A 207 -3.83 9.60 23.07
C ARG A 207 -5.21 8.98 22.83
N LYS A 208 -5.33 7.65 22.96
CA LYS A 208 -6.55 6.87 22.67
C LYS A 208 -7.05 7.03 21.23
N ILE A 209 -6.13 7.29 20.29
CA ILE A 209 -6.42 7.34 18.86
C ILE A 209 -6.53 5.89 18.37
N PRO A 210 -7.61 5.51 17.68
CA PRO A 210 -7.76 4.15 17.17
C PRO A 210 -6.70 3.85 16.11
N ILE A 211 -6.29 2.57 16.06
CA ILE A 211 -5.22 2.10 15.17
C ILE A 211 -5.76 1.01 14.26
N LEU A 212 -5.56 1.20 12.95
CA LEU A 212 -5.81 0.23 11.90
C LEU A 212 -4.49 -0.36 11.39
N ILE A 213 -4.37 -1.68 11.43
CA ILE A 213 -3.22 -2.40 10.87
C ILE A 213 -3.65 -3.17 9.63
N ASP A 214 -2.93 -2.96 8.52
CA ASP A 214 -3.03 -3.74 7.29
C ASP A 214 -1.97 -4.85 7.28
N ALA A 215 -2.39 -6.05 7.68
CA ALA A 215 -1.55 -7.23 7.87
C ALA A 215 -1.59 -8.15 6.65
N GLU A 216 -0.67 -7.95 5.70
CA GLU A 216 -0.59 -8.81 4.52
C GLU A 216 0.05 -10.18 4.80
N ARG A 217 1.09 -10.21 5.64
CA ARG A 217 1.90 -11.40 5.97
C ARG A 217 2.67 -11.17 7.27
N LYS A 218 3.16 -12.24 7.88
CA LYS A 218 4.11 -12.16 9.00
C LYS A 218 5.34 -11.33 8.61
N ARG A 219 5.70 -10.40 9.48
CA ARG A 219 6.86 -9.51 9.35
C ARG A 219 7.38 -9.19 10.75
N GLU A 220 8.63 -8.77 10.81
CA GLU A 220 9.24 -8.22 12.03
C GLU A 220 8.43 -7.01 12.54
N GLY A 221 8.28 -6.93 13.87
CA GLY A 221 7.51 -5.89 14.56
C GLY A 221 5.98 -5.99 14.47
N LEU A 222 5.44 -6.95 13.71
CA LEU A 222 3.99 -7.09 13.54
C LEU A 222 3.30 -7.52 14.83
N ASP A 223 3.86 -8.48 15.56
CA ASP A 223 3.22 -9.04 16.76
C ASP A 223 3.12 -7.97 17.85
N GLU A 224 4.15 -7.13 17.99
CA GLU A 224 4.16 -5.98 18.88
C GLU A 224 3.13 -4.93 18.44
N LEU A 225 3.09 -4.58 17.15
CA LEU A 225 2.11 -3.63 16.62
C LEU A 225 0.66 -4.09 16.82
N LEU A 226 0.38 -5.38 16.63
CA LEU A 226 -0.97 -5.95 16.78
C LEU A 226 -1.55 -5.74 18.18
N ASN A 227 -0.72 -5.62 19.23
CA ASN A 227 -1.20 -5.33 20.59
C ASN A 227 -1.86 -3.95 20.73
N PHE A 228 -1.51 -3.01 19.84
CA PHE A 228 -2.09 -1.67 19.80
C PHE A 228 -3.32 -1.57 18.88
N ALA A 229 -3.61 -2.60 18.09
CA ALA A 229 -4.64 -2.54 17.06
C ALA A 229 -6.05 -2.38 17.66
N SER A 230 -6.79 -1.40 17.14
CA SER A 230 -8.25 -1.32 17.29
C SER A 230 -8.96 -2.09 16.18
N TYR A 231 -8.35 -2.10 14.99
CA TYR A 231 -8.88 -2.71 13.77
C TYR A 231 -7.75 -3.43 13.03
N VAL A 232 -8.06 -4.59 12.45
CA VAL A 232 -7.11 -5.30 11.57
C VAL A 232 -7.79 -5.62 10.26
N VAL A 233 -7.14 -5.24 9.16
CA VAL A 233 -7.47 -5.70 7.82
C VAL A 233 -6.33 -6.59 7.36
N CYS A 234 -6.62 -7.73 6.73
CA CYS A 234 -5.59 -8.68 6.36
C CYS A 234 -5.86 -9.41 5.04
N SER A 235 -4.79 -9.98 4.47
CA SER A 235 -4.89 -10.82 3.28
C SER A 235 -5.40 -12.22 3.63
N ALA A 236 -6.03 -12.92 2.68
CA ALA A 236 -6.63 -14.25 2.88
C ALA A 236 -5.73 -15.27 3.61
N LYS A 237 -4.40 -15.22 3.37
CA LYS A 237 -3.46 -16.20 3.93
C LYS A 237 -2.96 -15.82 5.32
N PHE A 238 -3.10 -14.55 5.72
CA PHE A 238 -2.49 -14.05 6.96
C PHE A 238 -3.11 -14.67 8.23
N PRO A 239 -4.45 -14.70 8.43
CA PRO A 239 -5.04 -15.18 9.68
C PRO A 239 -4.61 -16.59 10.06
N GLN A 240 -4.65 -17.53 9.11
CA GLN A 240 -4.25 -18.92 9.37
C GLN A 240 -2.74 -19.03 9.60
N ALA A 241 -1.93 -18.31 8.81
CA ALA A 241 -0.48 -18.30 9.00
C ALA A 241 -0.08 -17.74 10.37
N TRP A 242 -0.81 -16.75 10.88
CA TRP A 242 -0.58 -16.13 12.19
C TRP A 242 -1.06 -16.98 13.36
N THR A 243 -2.29 -17.51 13.28
CA THR A 243 -2.91 -18.25 14.38
C THR A 243 -2.54 -19.73 14.45
N GLY A 244 -2.22 -20.35 13.32
CA GLY A 244 -2.12 -21.80 13.15
C GLY A 244 -3.47 -22.51 12.98
N ALA A 245 -4.56 -21.78 12.80
CA ALA A 245 -5.90 -22.36 12.67
C ALA A 245 -6.14 -23.05 11.30
N SER A 246 -7.03 -24.03 11.31
CA SER A 246 -7.40 -24.87 10.16
C SER A 246 -8.17 -24.14 9.06
N SER A 247 -8.91 -23.07 9.42
CA SER A 247 -9.76 -22.32 8.50
C SER A 247 -9.75 -20.83 8.82
N ILE A 248 -10.27 -20.03 7.89
CA ILE A 248 -10.38 -18.58 8.03
C ILE A 248 -11.32 -18.19 9.19
N PRO A 249 -12.56 -18.71 9.32
CA PRO A 249 -13.44 -18.35 10.43
C PRO A 249 -12.81 -18.62 11.81
N VAL A 250 -12.22 -19.81 11.98
CA VAL A 250 -11.53 -20.19 13.23
C VAL A 250 -10.32 -19.30 13.48
N ALA A 251 -9.57 -18.93 12.43
CA ALA A 251 -8.47 -17.99 12.55
C ALA A 251 -8.94 -16.60 13.03
N LEU A 252 -10.05 -16.07 12.50
CA LEU A 252 -10.58 -14.76 12.92
C LEU A 252 -11.02 -14.79 14.39
N VAL A 253 -11.71 -15.85 14.82
CA VAL A 253 -12.06 -16.06 16.24
C VAL A 253 -10.80 -16.09 17.10
N SER A 254 -9.78 -16.84 16.68
CA SER A 254 -8.51 -16.92 17.42
C SER A 254 -7.78 -15.58 17.49
N MET A 255 -7.82 -14.76 16.42
CA MET A 255 -7.28 -13.41 16.41
C MET A 255 -7.96 -12.51 17.42
N LEU A 256 -9.30 -12.45 17.42
CA LEU A 256 -10.04 -11.67 18.41
C LEU A 256 -9.75 -12.16 19.84
N SER A 257 -9.70 -13.48 20.07
CA SER A 257 -9.39 -14.01 21.41
C SER A 257 -7.98 -13.65 21.90
N ARG A 258 -6.97 -13.61 21.01
CA ARG A 258 -5.59 -13.27 21.36
C ARG A 258 -5.33 -11.76 21.46
N LEU A 259 -6.15 -10.93 20.81
CA LEU A 259 -5.96 -9.49 20.69
C LEU A 259 -7.21 -8.77 21.25
N PRO A 260 -7.26 -8.53 22.57
CA PRO A 260 -8.48 -8.08 23.26
C PRO A 260 -8.93 -6.67 22.86
N ASN A 261 -8.00 -5.82 22.39
CA ASN A 261 -8.28 -4.44 21.98
C ASN A 261 -8.94 -4.34 20.60
N ILE A 262 -8.91 -5.40 19.80
CA ILE A 262 -9.50 -5.40 18.47
C ILE A 262 -11.02 -5.42 18.59
N LYS A 263 -11.64 -4.44 17.92
CA LYS A 263 -13.10 -4.32 17.75
C LYS A 263 -13.59 -5.20 16.60
N PHE A 264 -12.90 -5.18 15.47
CA PHE A 264 -13.17 -6.10 14.36
C PHE A 264 -11.90 -6.46 13.59
N VAL A 265 -11.94 -7.63 12.95
CA VAL A 265 -10.96 -8.09 11.98
C VAL A 265 -11.64 -8.33 10.64
N ILE A 266 -11.02 -7.86 9.56
CA ILE A 266 -11.46 -8.07 8.18
C ILE A 266 -10.40 -8.88 7.45
N VAL A 267 -10.82 -9.93 6.76
CA VAL A 267 -9.99 -10.67 5.81
C VAL A 267 -10.51 -10.48 4.40
N THR A 268 -9.62 -10.05 3.50
CA THR A 268 -9.91 -9.90 2.07
C THR A 268 -9.78 -11.24 1.34
N LEU A 269 -10.74 -11.55 0.47
CA LEU A 269 -10.89 -12.83 -0.23
C LEU A 269 -10.82 -12.66 -1.76
N GLY A 270 -10.15 -11.61 -2.22
CA GLY A 270 -10.01 -11.31 -3.65
C GLY A 270 -11.35 -10.98 -4.29
N GLU A 271 -11.68 -11.65 -5.40
CA GLU A 271 -12.95 -11.48 -6.12
C GLU A 271 -14.18 -11.87 -5.29
N LYS A 272 -13.99 -12.66 -4.22
CA LYS A 272 -15.06 -13.05 -3.29
C LYS A 272 -15.39 -11.98 -2.24
N GLY A 273 -14.77 -10.80 -2.31
CA GLY A 273 -15.01 -9.71 -1.38
C GLY A 273 -14.21 -9.87 -0.08
N CYS A 274 -14.87 -9.79 1.07
CA CYS A 274 -14.23 -9.90 2.37
C CYS A 274 -15.16 -10.51 3.42
N LEU A 275 -14.57 -11.09 4.47
CA LEU A 275 -15.25 -11.53 5.68
C LEU A 275 -14.83 -10.60 6.83
N MET A 276 -15.80 -10.12 7.61
CA MET A 276 -15.57 -9.34 8.83
C MET A 276 -16.07 -10.13 10.02
N LEU A 277 -15.26 -10.20 11.08
CA LEU A 277 -15.69 -10.67 12.39
C LEU A 277 -15.53 -9.52 13.39
N GLU A 278 -16.64 -9.14 14.01
CA GLU A 278 -16.73 -8.05 14.97
C GLU A 278 -16.96 -8.61 16.38
N ARG A 279 -16.31 -8.01 17.37
CA ARG A 279 -16.55 -8.29 18.78
C ARG A 279 -17.83 -7.59 19.21
N SER A 280 -18.77 -8.35 19.77
CA SER A 280 -19.97 -7.78 20.37
C SER A 280 -19.61 -6.88 21.55
N SER A 281 -20.24 -5.70 21.60
CA SER A 281 -20.07 -4.71 22.68
C SER A 281 -21.08 -4.87 23.81
N THR A 282 -22.08 -5.72 23.64
CA THR A 282 -23.07 -6.07 24.64
C THR A 282 -22.68 -7.37 25.32
N ASP A 283 -22.75 -7.44 26.66
CA ASP A 283 -22.69 -8.68 27.42
C ASP A 283 -23.87 -9.57 26.99
N ALA A 284 -23.62 -10.39 25.97
CA ALA A 284 -24.61 -11.31 25.44
C ALA A 284 -24.76 -12.49 26.42
N SER A 285 -25.49 -12.27 27.51
CA SER A 285 -25.91 -13.33 28.44
C SER A 285 -26.89 -14.33 27.81
N GLU A 286 -27.31 -14.12 26.55
CA GLU A 286 -28.34 -14.92 25.87
C GLU A 286 -27.91 -15.49 24.50
N ALA A 287 -26.68 -15.25 24.03
CA ALA A 287 -26.22 -15.84 22.77
C ALA A 287 -25.66 -17.26 23.02
N GLY A 288 -26.29 -18.26 22.41
CA GLY A 288 -25.76 -19.63 22.42
C GLY A 288 -24.41 -19.73 21.69
N GLU A 289 -23.62 -20.75 22.02
CA GLU A 289 -22.39 -21.05 21.30
C GLU A 289 -22.71 -21.48 19.87
N ILE A 290 -22.06 -20.86 18.88
CA ILE A 290 -22.24 -21.15 17.46
C ILE A 290 -20.89 -21.49 16.86
N ASP A 291 -20.86 -22.57 16.09
CA ASP A 291 -19.71 -22.95 15.30
C ASP A 291 -19.44 -21.92 14.18
N ALA A 292 -18.25 -21.34 14.19
CA ALA A 292 -17.89 -20.25 13.27
C ALA A 292 -17.83 -20.71 11.81
N GLU A 293 -17.49 -21.98 11.54
CA GLU A 293 -17.43 -22.53 10.18
C GLU A 293 -18.85 -22.72 9.64
N ALA A 294 -19.73 -23.37 10.42
CA ALA A 294 -21.12 -23.58 10.05
C ALA A 294 -21.87 -22.25 9.81
N LEU A 295 -21.60 -21.22 10.63
CA LEU A 295 -22.15 -19.89 10.42
C LEU A 295 -21.65 -19.26 9.12
N PHE A 296 -20.34 -19.33 8.86
CA PHE A 296 -19.75 -18.81 7.64
C PHE A 296 -20.32 -19.50 6.39
N GLU A 297 -20.42 -20.83 6.38
CA GLU A 297 -21.01 -21.59 5.26
C GLU A 297 -22.47 -21.21 5.01
N SER A 298 -23.24 -20.97 6.08
CA SER A 298 -24.64 -20.52 5.99
C SER A 298 -24.73 -19.13 5.35
N LEU A 299 -23.87 -18.20 5.77
CA LEU A 299 -23.81 -16.85 5.19
C LEU A 299 -23.40 -16.89 3.72
N GLU A 300 -22.39 -17.69 3.34
CA GLU A 300 -21.95 -17.82 1.94
C GLU A 300 -23.09 -18.32 1.03
N LYS A 301 -23.91 -19.26 1.48
CA LYS A 301 -25.06 -19.77 0.73
C LYS A 301 -26.15 -18.71 0.49
N SER A 302 -26.19 -17.66 1.31
CA SER A 302 -27.16 -16.56 1.18
C SER A 302 -26.68 -15.44 0.25
N ILE A 303 -25.43 -15.48 -0.22
CA ILE A 303 -24.88 -14.48 -1.12
C ILE A 303 -25.48 -14.66 -2.52
N ASP A 304 -26.18 -13.63 -2.99
CA ASP A 304 -26.68 -13.55 -4.36
C ASP A 304 -25.52 -13.29 -5.34
N GLN A 305 -25.04 -14.35 -5.97
CA GLN A 305 -23.94 -14.32 -6.95
C GLN A 305 -24.32 -13.65 -8.28
N SER A 306 -25.60 -13.33 -8.51
CA SER A 306 -26.03 -12.68 -9.75
C SER A 306 -25.88 -11.15 -9.73
N SER A 307 -25.66 -10.57 -8.55
CA SER A 307 -25.53 -9.12 -8.37
C SER A 307 -24.09 -8.65 -8.57
N THR A 308 -23.94 -7.58 -9.35
CA THR A 308 -22.65 -6.87 -9.51
C THR A 308 -22.45 -5.75 -8.50
N ILE A 309 -23.43 -5.52 -7.63
CA ILE A 309 -23.38 -4.48 -6.58
C ILE A 309 -22.83 -5.14 -5.31
N PRO A 310 -21.82 -4.56 -4.65
CA PRO A 310 -21.36 -5.05 -3.35
C PRO A 310 -22.51 -5.08 -2.34
N LYS A 311 -22.79 -6.26 -1.77
CA LYS A 311 -23.80 -6.47 -0.73
C LYS A 311 -23.12 -6.92 0.56
N CYS A 312 -23.53 -6.35 1.68
CA CYS A 312 -23.18 -6.85 3.00
C CYS A 312 -24.24 -7.88 3.43
N VAL A 313 -23.81 -9.07 3.80
CA VAL A 313 -24.64 -10.09 4.44
C VAL A 313 -24.16 -10.21 5.88
N ALA A 314 -25.00 -9.77 6.82
CA ALA A 314 -24.70 -9.84 8.24
C ALA A 314 -25.38 -11.06 8.88
N SER A 315 -24.67 -11.67 9.84
CA SER A 315 -25.27 -12.62 10.78
C SER A 315 -26.36 -11.92 11.60
N LYS A 316 -27.35 -12.70 12.07
CA LYS A 316 -28.34 -12.24 13.07
C LYS A 316 -27.81 -12.31 14.51
N VAL A 317 -26.63 -12.88 14.66
CA VAL A 317 -25.88 -13.13 15.90
C VAL A 317 -24.65 -12.24 15.89
#